data_AF-A0A6V7IVN7-F1
#
_entry.id   AF-A0A6V7IVN7-F1
#
_cell.length_a   1.000
_cell.length_b   1.000
_cell.length_c   1.000
_cell.angle_alpha   90.00
_cell.angle_beta   90.00
_cell.angle_gamma   90.00
#
_symmetry.space_group_name_H-M   'P 1'
#
loop_
_entity.id
_entity.type
_entity.pdbx_description
1 polymer ?
#
loop_
_entity_poly.entity_id
_entity_poly.type
_entity_poly.pdbx_seq_one_letter_code
_entity_poly.pdbx_strand_id
1 'polypeptide(L)'
;MNAACCSENGTNEEECGWRECASWLTRCGALRADHKANWSKATAFDLAYTLRDGVLLCNLLNLVDPGCIDLKDVSQKPQLAQFLCLRNIKLFLTVCSSTFGLSDSELFSPSVLFDLSNFHQVLCTLSALSYSTRFRRKGIP
;
A
#
# COMPACT_ATOMS: atom_id res chain seq x y z
N MET A 1 8.79 -8.31 -4.16
CA MET A 1 8.73 -8.42 -2.68
C MET A 1 8.81 -9.90 -2.34
N ASN A 2 9.71 -10.38 -1.47
CA ASN A 2 9.76 -11.82 -1.15
C ASN A 2 8.51 -12.22 -0.34
N ALA A 3 7.81 -13.26 -0.77
CA ALA A 3 6.60 -13.85 -0.18
C ALA A 3 6.75 -14.42 1.25
N ALA A 4 7.81 -14.06 1.98
CA ALA A 4 8.12 -14.61 3.29
C ALA A 4 7.25 -14.06 4.44
N CYS A 5 6.27 -13.19 4.17
CA CYS A 5 5.39 -12.66 5.23
C CYS A 5 4.35 -13.70 5.73
N CYS A 6 4.27 -14.88 5.10
CA CYS A 6 3.45 -15.98 5.57
C CYS A 6 4.30 -17.23 5.81
N SER A 7 5.04 -17.26 6.91
CA SER A 7 5.53 -18.52 7.47
C SER A 7 5.48 -18.45 8.99
N GLU A 8 4.58 -19.26 9.56
CA GLU A 8 4.57 -19.62 10.96
C GLU A 8 5.87 -20.37 11.27
N ASN A 9 6.83 -19.70 11.91
CA ASN A 9 7.71 -20.36 12.86
C ASN A 9 8.44 -19.33 13.72
N GLY A 10 8.31 -19.50 15.04
CA GLY A 10 8.95 -18.67 16.04
C GLY A 10 10.47 -18.66 15.89
N THR A 11 11.02 -17.48 15.66
CA THR A 11 12.18 -16.90 16.34
C THR A 11 12.47 -15.54 15.71
N ASN A 12 12.42 -14.50 16.56
CA ASN A 12 12.69 -13.08 16.28
C ASN A 12 11.53 -12.33 15.59
N GLU A 13 10.96 -11.38 16.33
CA GLU A 13 9.91 -10.46 15.88
C GLU A 13 10.22 -9.94 14.48
N GLU A 14 9.34 -10.34 13.55
CA GLU A 14 9.09 -9.74 12.26
C GLU A 14 9.86 -8.42 12.04
N GLU A 15 10.96 -8.47 11.29
CA GLU A 15 11.33 -7.32 10.47
C GLU A 15 10.20 -7.15 9.46
N CYS A 16 9.13 -6.52 9.93
CA CYS A 16 7.99 -6.02 9.19
C CYS A 16 8.55 -5.52 7.86
N GLY A 17 8.16 -6.17 6.75
CA GLY A 17 8.76 -5.97 5.41
C GLY A 17 8.54 -4.57 4.83
N TRP A 18 8.28 -3.57 5.67
CA TRP A 18 8.00 -2.18 5.37
C TRP A 18 9.15 -1.52 4.61
N ARG A 19 10.41 -1.88 4.87
CA ARG A 19 11.56 -1.33 4.11
C ARG A 19 11.52 -1.81 2.66
N GLU A 20 11.25 -3.09 2.46
CA GLU A 20 11.09 -3.66 1.12
C GLU A 20 9.85 -3.10 0.43
N CYS A 21 8.76 -2.88 1.18
CA CYS A 21 7.57 -2.20 0.66
C CYS A 21 7.86 -0.75 0.24
N ALA A 22 8.59 0.03 1.04
CA ALA A 22 8.98 1.39 0.69
C ALA A 22 9.86 1.44 -0.56
N SER A 23 10.82 0.50 -0.67
CA SER A 23 11.65 0.30 -1.86
C SER A 23 10.79 -0.04 -3.08
N TRP A 24 9.84 -0.98 -2.94
CA TRP A 24 8.92 -1.35 -4.00
C TRP A 24 8.03 -0.18 -4.45
N LEU A 25 7.45 0.58 -3.52
CA LEU A 25 6.67 1.79 -3.81
C LEU A 25 7.50 2.85 -4.56
N THR A 26 8.79 2.96 -4.23
CA THR A 26 9.73 3.85 -4.92
C THR A 26 9.98 3.35 -6.35
N ARG A 27 10.17 2.04 -6.53
CA ARG A 27 10.36 1.41 -7.85
C ARG A 27 9.10 1.49 -8.73
N CYS A 28 7.92 1.49 -8.12
CA CYS A 28 6.65 1.77 -8.79
C CYS A 28 6.48 3.24 -9.19
N GLY A 29 7.33 4.14 -8.70
CA GLY A 29 7.22 5.59 -8.91
C GLY A 29 6.16 6.26 -8.03
N ALA A 30 5.58 5.56 -7.06
CA ALA A 30 4.59 6.12 -6.13
C ALA A 30 5.25 6.90 -4.98
N LEU A 31 6.47 6.51 -4.60
CA LEU A 31 7.33 7.27 -3.69
C LEU A 31 8.53 7.85 -4.44
N ARG A 32 8.97 9.05 -4.04
CA ARG A 32 10.24 9.60 -4.50
C ARG A 32 11.40 8.95 -3.75
N ALA A 33 12.55 8.79 -4.41
CA ALA A 33 13.75 8.20 -3.79
C ALA A 33 14.23 8.98 -2.55
N ASP A 34 14.07 10.30 -2.54
CA ASP A 34 14.45 11.20 -1.44
C ASP A 34 13.41 11.31 -0.31
N HIS A 35 12.28 10.61 -0.43
CA HIS A 35 11.20 10.67 0.55
C HIS A 35 11.64 10.15 1.92
N LYS A 36 11.12 10.75 3.01
CA LYS A 36 11.48 10.41 4.39
C LYS A 36 11.35 8.92 4.73
N ALA A 37 10.41 8.22 4.10
CA ALA A 37 10.16 6.79 4.30
C ALA A 37 11.33 5.91 3.80
N ASN A 38 12.21 6.44 2.95
CA ASN A 38 13.39 5.75 2.43
C ASN A 38 14.67 6.06 3.24
N TRP A 39 14.60 6.92 4.26
CA TRP A 39 15.77 7.26 5.06
C TRP A 39 16.21 6.08 5.94
N SER A 40 17.51 6.01 6.25
CA SER A 40 18.07 4.97 7.12
C SER A 40 17.37 4.93 8.50
N LYS A 41 17.10 6.11 9.06
CA LYS A 41 16.40 6.32 10.33
C LYS A 41 14.86 6.21 10.26
N ALA A 42 14.30 5.95 9.09
CA ALA A 42 12.85 5.83 8.96
C ALA A 42 12.34 4.61 9.72
N THR A 43 11.07 4.67 10.11
CA THR A 43 10.36 3.60 10.79
C THR A 43 9.18 3.10 9.97
N ALA A 44 8.62 1.94 10.35
CA ALA A 44 7.36 1.47 9.78
C ALA A 44 6.24 2.53 9.91
N PHE A 45 6.24 3.30 11.00
CA PHE A 45 5.27 4.37 11.24
C PHE A 45 5.39 5.50 10.21
N ASP A 46 6.60 5.86 9.79
CA ASP A 46 6.77 6.89 8.75
C ASP A 46 6.13 6.49 7.43
N LEU A 47 6.30 5.23 7.03
CA LEU A 47 5.66 4.68 5.85
C LEU A 47 4.14 4.61 6.03
N ALA A 48 3.67 4.04 7.14
CA ALA A 48 2.25 3.91 7.44
C ALA A 48 1.53 5.27 7.43
N TYR A 49 2.15 6.29 8.05
CA TYR A 49 1.64 7.66 8.05
C TYR A 49 1.58 8.26 6.64
N THR A 50 2.53 7.91 5.77
CA THR A 50 2.55 8.36 4.36
C THR A 50 1.42 7.74 3.54
N LEU A 51 1.03 6.51 3.86
CA LEU A 51 -0.06 5.80 3.18
C LEU A 51 -1.44 6.12 3.76
N ARG A 52 -1.49 6.70 4.96
CA ARG A 52 -2.68 6.88 5.81
C ARG A 52 -3.85 7.59 5.13
N ASP A 53 -3.57 8.53 4.26
CA ASP A 53 -4.60 9.33 3.59
C ASP A 53 -5.18 8.67 2.33
N GLY A 54 -4.62 7.52 1.94
CA GLY A 54 -5.01 6.73 0.78
C GLY A 54 -4.65 7.34 -0.58
N VAL A 55 -4.14 8.57 -0.65
CA VAL A 55 -3.86 9.25 -1.93
C VAL A 55 -2.74 8.54 -2.68
N LEU A 56 -1.66 8.22 -1.98
CA LEU A 56 -0.52 7.51 -2.57
C LEU A 56 -0.94 6.13 -3.10
N LEU A 57 -1.77 5.41 -2.35
CA LEU A 57 -2.29 4.10 -2.74
C LEU A 57 -3.15 4.17 -4.00
N CYS A 58 -4.04 5.15 -4.10
CA CYS A 58 -4.83 5.39 -5.30
C CYS A 58 -3.95 5.73 -6.51
N ASN A 59 -2.97 6.62 -6.33
CA ASN A 59 -2.05 7.01 -7.39
C ASN A 59 -1.19 5.83 -7.87
N LEU A 60 -0.76 4.95 -6.95
CA LEU A 60 -0.02 3.73 -7.27
C LEU A 60 -0.78 2.82 -8.25
N LEU A 61 -2.07 2.59 -8.03
CA LEU A 61 -2.87 1.77 -8.94
C LEU A 61 -2.96 2.41 -10.33
N ASN A 62 -3.19 3.72 -10.38
CA ASN A 62 -3.28 4.46 -11.64
C ASN A 62 -1.95 4.52 -12.42
N LEU A 63 -0.81 4.43 -11.75
CA LEU A 63 0.50 4.33 -12.40
C LEU A 63 0.67 3.00 -13.14
N VAL A 64 0.11 1.93 -12.59
CA VAL A 64 0.23 0.58 -13.16
C VAL A 64 -0.82 0.32 -14.23
N ASP A 65 -2.07 0.68 -13.97
CA ASP A 65 -3.19 0.51 -14.89
C ASP A 65 -3.96 1.84 -15.02
N PRO A 66 -3.54 2.73 -15.94
CA PRO A 66 -4.16 4.05 -16.09
C PRO A 66 -5.67 3.93 -16.34
N GLY A 67 -6.46 4.63 -15.53
CA GLY A 67 -7.93 4.63 -15.61
C GLY A 67 -8.62 3.56 -14.75
N CYS A 68 -7.88 2.72 -14.02
CA CYS A 68 -8.48 1.77 -13.06
C CYS A 68 -9.14 2.47 -11.87
N ILE A 69 -8.79 3.74 -11.63
CA ILE A 69 -9.31 4.58 -10.57
C ILE A 69 -9.59 5.97 -11.13
N ASP A 70 -10.79 6.50 -10.88
CA ASP A 70 -11.07 7.89 -11.25
C ASP A 70 -10.40 8.81 -10.22
N LEU A 71 -9.33 9.48 -10.65
CA LEU A 71 -8.61 10.44 -9.79
C LEU A 71 -9.47 11.62 -9.36
N LYS A 72 -10.60 11.88 -10.03
CA LYS A 72 -11.60 12.87 -9.59
C LYS A 72 -12.31 12.43 -8.32
N ASP A 73 -12.43 11.12 -8.09
CA ASP A 73 -13.03 10.57 -6.87
C ASP A 73 -12.04 10.50 -5.71
N VAL A 74 -10.74 10.65 -5.98
CA VAL A 74 -9.68 10.70 -4.98
C VAL A 74 -9.55 12.11 -4.43
N SER A 75 -9.73 12.25 -3.12
CA SER A 75 -9.49 13.52 -2.44
C SER A 75 -7.98 13.75 -2.30
N GLN A 76 -7.40 14.53 -3.21
CA GLN A 76 -5.94 14.81 -3.30
C GLN A 76 -5.40 15.63 -2.11
N LYS A 77 -6.27 16.38 -1.43
CA LYS A 77 -5.93 17.16 -0.24
C LYS A 77 -6.93 16.86 0.86
N PRO A 78 -6.91 15.64 1.44
CA PRO A 78 -7.92 15.23 2.40
C PRO A 78 -7.72 15.92 3.76
N GLN A 79 -6.59 16.63 3.98
CA GLN A 79 -6.27 17.35 5.24
C GLN A 79 -6.43 16.47 6.49
N LEU A 80 -6.20 15.15 6.35
CA LEU A 80 -6.45 14.13 7.37
C LEU A 80 -7.91 14.07 7.87
N ALA A 81 -8.87 14.62 7.11
CA ALA A 81 -10.28 14.47 7.39
C ALA A 81 -10.67 12.99 7.25
N GLN A 82 -11.11 12.39 8.35
CA GLN A 82 -11.40 10.96 8.46
C GLN A 82 -12.27 10.44 7.31
N PHE A 83 -13.36 11.14 6.98
CA PHE A 83 -14.26 10.75 5.90
C PHE A 83 -13.57 10.68 4.53
N LEU A 84 -12.70 11.65 4.23
CA LEU A 84 -11.99 11.71 2.94
C LEU A 84 -10.87 10.66 2.86
N CYS A 85 -10.10 10.48 3.93
CA CYS A 85 -9.07 9.45 4.00
C CYS A 85 -9.68 8.04 3.86
N LEU A 86 -10.74 7.75 4.63
CA LEU A 86 -11.43 6.46 4.55
C LEU A 86 -12.04 6.23 3.16
N ARG A 87 -12.59 7.26 2.52
CA ARG A 87 -13.08 7.18 1.14
C ARG A 87 -11.96 6.80 0.16
N ASN A 88 -10.80 7.47 0.23
CA ASN A 88 -9.66 7.14 -0.63
C ASN A 88 -9.19 5.70 -0.41
N ILE A 89 -9.03 5.28 0.86
CA ILE A 89 -8.59 3.93 1.20
C ILE A 89 -9.60 2.87 0.70
N LYS A 90 -10.90 3.12 0.87
CA LYS A 90 -11.95 2.22 0.33
C LYS A 90 -11.86 2.08 -1.18
N LEU A 91 -11.68 3.21 -1.89
CA LEU A 91 -11.56 3.20 -3.35
C LEU A 91 -10.36 2.34 -3.80
N PHE A 92 -9.21 2.49 -3.15
CA PHE A 92 -8.04 1.63 -3.39
C PHE A 92 -8.38 0.14 -3.23
N LEU A 93 -9.02 -0.25 -2.13
CA LEU A 93 -9.37 -1.65 -1.85
C LEU A 93 -10.37 -2.20 -2.87
N THR A 94 -11.38 -1.42 -3.25
CA THR A 94 -12.37 -1.80 -4.27
C THR A 94 -11.70 -2.09 -5.61
N VAL A 95 -10.75 -1.26 -6.04
CA VAL A 95 -10.01 -1.48 -7.28
C VAL A 95 -9.09 -2.70 -7.16
N CYS A 96 -8.44 -2.90 -6.01
CA CYS A 96 -7.61 -4.08 -5.77
C CYS A 96 -8.40 -5.38 -5.93
N SER A 97 -9.62 -5.46 -5.38
CA SER A 97 -10.50 -6.61 -5.56
C SER A 97 -10.97 -6.76 -7.01
N SER A 98 -11.60 -5.71 -7.56
CA SER A 98 -12.31 -5.80 -8.85
C SER A 98 -11.39 -5.86 -10.08
N THR A 99 -10.26 -5.15 -10.04
CA THR A 99 -9.37 -4.97 -11.20
C THR A 99 -8.08 -5.79 -11.08
N PHE A 100 -7.54 -5.91 -9.86
CA PHE A 100 -6.29 -6.64 -9.62
C PHE A 100 -6.52 -8.07 -9.12
N GLY A 101 -7.76 -8.43 -8.79
CA GLY A 101 -8.18 -9.79 -8.47
C GLY A 101 -7.78 -10.28 -7.08
N LEU A 102 -7.57 -9.37 -6.13
CA LEU A 102 -7.29 -9.75 -4.74
C LEU A 102 -8.55 -10.26 -4.06
N SER A 103 -8.41 -11.32 -3.28
CA SER A 103 -9.48 -11.88 -2.45
C SER A 103 -9.71 -11.04 -1.18
N ASP A 104 -10.90 -11.13 -0.60
CA ASP A 104 -11.24 -10.40 0.63
C ASP A 104 -10.30 -10.76 1.80
N SER A 105 -9.76 -11.99 1.84
CA SER A 105 -8.76 -12.41 2.83
C SER A 105 -7.41 -11.72 2.68
N GLU A 106 -7.09 -11.19 1.50
CA GLU A 106 -5.85 -10.46 1.23
C GLU A 106 -6.01 -8.96 1.46
N LEU A 107 -7.23 -8.45 1.65
CA LEU A 107 -7.53 -7.02 1.83
C LEU A 107 -7.61 -6.65 3.31
N PHE A 108 -6.98 -5.53 3.68
CA PHE A 108 -7.15 -4.93 5.00
C PHE A 108 -8.45 -4.10 5.08
N SER A 109 -8.93 -3.87 6.30
CA SER A 109 -10.05 -2.93 6.53
C SER A 109 -9.59 -1.47 6.56
N PRO A 110 -10.32 -0.49 5.99
CA PRO A 110 -9.87 0.91 5.93
C PRO A 110 -9.38 1.52 7.24
N SER A 111 -10.04 1.17 8.36
CA SER A 111 -9.66 1.64 9.70
C SER A 111 -8.28 1.15 10.13
N VAL A 112 -7.82 -0.02 9.68
CA VAL A 112 -6.50 -0.58 10.01
C VAL A 112 -5.37 0.37 9.60
N LEU A 113 -5.49 0.95 8.40
CA LEU A 113 -4.52 1.93 7.90
C LEU A 113 -4.79 3.33 8.48
N PHE A 114 -6.04 3.75 8.59
CA PHE A 114 -6.36 5.08 9.08
C PHE A 114 -6.00 5.28 10.56
N ASP A 115 -6.25 4.28 11.41
CA ASP A 115 -5.94 4.31 12.84
C ASP A 115 -4.51 3.84 13.14
N LEU A 116 -3.79 3.37 12.11
CA LEU A 116 -2.43 2.82 12.21
C LEU A 116 -2.34 1.66 13.22
N SER A 117 -3.41 0.87 13.33
CA SER A 117 -3.57 -0.15 14.38
C SER A 117 -2.88 -1.47 14.07
N ASN A 118 -2.85 -1.89 12.80
CA ASN A 118 -2.14 -3.09 12.37
C ASN A 118 -1.54 -2.90 10.96
N PHE A 119 -0.37 -2.27 10.91
CA PHE A 119 0.29 -2.01 9.63
C PHE A 119 0.77 -3.27 8.90
N HIS A 120 0.97 -4.39 9.61
CA HIS A 120 1.37 -5.66 8.99
C HIS A 120 0.32 -6.12 7.96
N GLN A 121 -0.98 -6.01 8.26
CA GLN A 121 -2.03 -6.37 7.30
C GLN A 121 -1.95 -5.54 6.01
N VAL A 122 -1.61 -4.25 6.12
CA VAL A 122 -1.44 -3.37 4.95
C VAL A 122 -0.28 -3.86 4.08
N LEU A 123 0.82 -4.27 4.70
CA LEU A 123 1.98 -4.82 3.98
C LEU A 123 1.64 -6.14 3.29
N CYS A 124 0.85 -7.01 3.92
CA CYS A 124 0.38 -8.25 3.29
C CYS A 124 -0.44 -7.96 2.03
N THR A 125 -1.39 -7.02 2.09
CA THR A 125 -2.16 -6.60 0.91
C THR A 125 -1.27 -6.04 -0.18
N LEU A 126 -0.30 -5.18 0.15
CA LEU A 126 0.62 -4.60 -0.84
C LEU A 126 1.55 -5.67 -1.44
N SER A 127 1.96 -6.65 -0.64
CA SER A 127 2.74 -7.80 -1.12
C SER A 127 1.92 -8.63 -2.12
N ALA A 128 0.69 -9.01 -1.79
CA ALA A 128 -0.22 -9.70 -2.70
C ALA A 128 -0.45 -8.90 -4.00
N LEU A 129 -0.67 -7.58 -3.86
CA LEU A 129 -0.84 -6.67 -5.00
C LEU A 129 0.40 -6.64 -5.91
N SER A 130 1.61 -6.63 -5.35
CA SER A 130 2.87 -6.67 -6.12
C SER A 130 2.98 -7.91 -7.00
N TYR A 131 2.38 -9.01 -6.58
CA TYR A 131 2.37 -10.27 -7.33
C TYR A 131 1.27 -10.37 -8.38
N SER A 132 0.31 -9.44 -8.40
CA SER A 132 -0.75 -9.41 -9.39
C SER A 132 -0.18 -9.30 -10.81
N THR A 133 -0.90 -9.87 -11.77
CA THR A 133 -0.48 -9.93 -13.18
C THR A 133 -0.20 -8.55 -13.77
N ARG A 134 -0.93 -7.52 -13.33
CA ARG A 134 -0.77 -6.13 -13.80
C ARG A 134 0.58 -5.54 -13.39
N PHE A 135 0.97 -5.72 -12.13
CA PHE A 135 2.27 -5.26 -11.61
C PHE A 135 3.44 -6.06 -12.22
N ARG A 136 3.31 -7.39 -12.34
CA ARG A 136 4.34 -8.22 -12.98
C ARG A 136 4.58 -7.84 -14.44
N ARG A 137 3.54 -7.50 -15.21
CA ARG A 137 3.65 -7.06 -16.61
C ARG A 137 4.43 -5.76 -16.77
N LYS A 138 4.41 -4.87 -15.77
CA LYS A 138 5.20 -3.63 -15.75
C LYS A 138 6.69 -3.87 -15.43
N GLY A 139 7.09 -5.10 -15.09
CA GLY A 139 8.47 -5.43 -14.76
C GLY A 139 8.94 -4.85 -13.43
N ILE A 140 8.01 -4.61 -12.50
CA ILE A 140 8.30 -4.11 -11.15
C ILE A 140 8.18 -5.28 -10.16
N PRO A 141 9.26 -6.07 -9.92
CA PRO A 141 9.22 -7.19 -8.97
C PRO A 141 9.10 -6.76 -7.50
#